data_AF-A0A8T6TZY9-F1
#
_entry.id   AF-A0A8T6TZY9-F1
#
_cell.length_a   1.000
_cell.length_b   1.000
_cell.length_c   1.000
_cell.angle_alpha   90.00
_cell.angle_beta   90.00
_cell.angle_gamma   90.00
#
_symmetry.space_group_name_H-M   'P 1'
#
loop_
_entity.id
_entity.type
_entity.pdbx_description
1 polymer ?
#
loop_
_entity_poly.entity_id
_entity_poly.type
_entity_poly.pdbx_seq_one_letter_code
_entity_poly.pdbx_strand_id
1 'polypeptide(L)'
;MTENQNHVAIDNLERVLRFAQNIHNSLPQQQFLTPIIRLEELLERIKKANKVFLRSDEIPGYFNPILDMIINLKPSLSNQLEMFWSAQKEIIHNIINSNDSLSYVPIKMIDKKMGQSIGIYNNILDKFEKTTYGNKAYLYALFYLHIMKTESVEYPLKSQFDAHLEYYGLGNSYDSNKIFSVYDKVRDGNRLITDARAVRICLAHHYFTIIEEDASWSIQFINDPEGPDFDKIFSEQEFLAFVNDFDLLYKSQIMLVYLLTGMSNLKNYLVD
;
A
#
# COMPACT_ATOMS: atom_id res chain seq x y z
N MET A 1 20.06 0.66 -23.88
CA MET A 1 18.68 0.70 -23.34
C MET A 1 18.33 -0.53 -22.50
N THR A 2 18.85 -1.72 -22.85
CA THR A 2 18.57 -3.01 -22.18
C THR A 2 19.14 -3.14 -20.75
N GLU A 3 20.34 -2.65 -20.46
CA GLU A 3 20.94 -2.74 -19.11
C GLU A 3 20.14 -2.01 -18.03
N ASN A 4 19.64 -0.79 -18.32
CA ASN A 4 18.88 0.00 -17.36
C ASN A 4 17.53 -0.64 -17.01
N GLN A 5 16.85 -1.25 -17.99
CA GLN A 5 15.58 -1.97 -17.76
C GLN A 5 15.77 -3.25 -16.95
N ASN A 6 16.88 -3.97 -17.16
CA ASN A 6 17.23 -5.16 -16.38
C ASN A 6 17.51 -4.83 -14.91
N HIS A 7 18.22 -3.73 -14.64
CA HIS A 7 18.41 -3.24 -13.27
C HIS A 7 17.09 -2.88 -12.58
N VAL A 8 16.16 -2.24 -13.30
CA VAL A 8 14.84 -1.90 -12.75
C VAL A 8 14.01 -3.17 -12.45
N ALA A 9 14.03 -4.17 -13.33
CA ALA A 9 13.33 -5.44 -13.10
C ALA A 9 13.87 -6.15 -11.84
N ILE A 10 15.19 -6.28 -11.73
CA ILE A 10 15.86 -6.91 -10.58
C ILE A 10 15.52 -6.17 -9.29
N ASP A 11 15.68 -4.84 -9.25
CA ASP A 11 15.36 -4.00 -8.08
C ASP A 11 13.93 -4.22 -7.59
N ASN A 12 12.97 -4.26 -8.51
CA ASN A 12 11.55 -4.38 -8.17
C ASN A 12 11.22 -5.77 -7.65
N LEU A 13 11.72 -6.82 -8.30
CA LEU A 13 11.53 -8.20 -7.87
C LEU A 13 12.18 -8.46 -6.50
N GLU A 14 13.35 -7.88 -6.23
CA GLU A 14 13.98 -7.96 -4.91
C GLU A 14 13.14 -7.30 -3.80
N ARG A 15 12.47 -6.18 -4.09
CA ARG A 15 11.57 -5.52 -3.13
C ARG A 15 10.37 -6.40 -2.81
N VAL A 16 9.73 -6.95 -3.84
CA VAL A 16 8.60 -7.88 -3.69
C VAL A 16 9.04 -9.12 -2.92
N LEU A 17 10.17 -9.71 -3.26
CA LEU A 17 10.70 -10.90 -2.59
C LEU A 17 10.98 -10.63 -1.10
N ARG A 18 11.65 -9.52 -0.77
CA ARG A 18 11.89 -9.13 0.62
C ARG A 18 10.59 -8.92 1.39
N PHE A 19 9.59 -8.31 0.77
CA PHE A 19 8.27 -8.15 1.40
C PHE A 19 7.61 -9.51 1.68
N ALA A 20 7.64 -10.42 0.70
CA ALA A 20 7.06 -11.75 0.85
C ALA A 20 7.79 -12.58 1.94
N GLN A 21 9.12 -12.53 1.97
CA GLN A 21 9.93 -13.16 3.02
C GLN A 21 9.61 -12.58 4.40
N ASN A 22 9.47 -11.26 4.52
CA ASN A 22 9.10 -10.63 5.80
C ASN A 22 7.71 -11.08 6.28
N ILE A 23 6.73 -11.19 5.38
CA ILE A 23 5.41 -11.74 5.71
C ILE A 23 5.54 -13.17 6.23
N HIS A 24 6.27 -14.03 5.51
CA HIS A 24 6.46 -15.41 5.93
C HIS A 24 7.16 -15.52 7.29
N ASN A 25 8.16 -14.67 7.55
CA ASN A 25 8.87 -14.65 8.83
C ASN A 25 7.96 -14.21 9.99
N SER A 26 7.05 -13.26 9.76
CA SER A 26 6.10 -12.80 10.76
C SER A 26 4.90 -13.75 10.94
N LEU A 27 4.48 -14.41 9.87
CA LEU A 27 3.35 -15.35 9.83
C LEU A 27 3.76 -16.59 9.03
N PRO A 28 4.44 -17.56 9.67
CA PRO A 28 4.95 -18.75 8.99
C PRO A 28 3.81 -19.61 8.44
N GLN A 29 3.50 -19.44 7.16
CA GLN A 29 2.55 -20.26 6.44
C GLN A 29 3.29 -21.03 5.34
N GLN A 30 3.20 -22.37 5.35
CA GLN A 30 3.88 -23.22 4.36
C GLN A 30 3.49 -22.88 2.92
N GLN A 31 2.25 -22.43 2.71
CA GLN A 31 1.76 -22.02 1.39
C GLN A 31 2.53 -20.85 0.76
N PHE A 32 3.22 -20.02 1.56
CA PHE A 32 4.01 -18.89 1.06
C PHE A 32 5.43 -19.28 0.64
N LEU A 33 5.96 -20.38 1.18
CA LEU A 33 7.37 -20.74 0.99
C LEU A 33 7.70 -21.11 -0.46
N THR A 34 6.87 -21.95 -1.10
CA THR A 34 7.08 -22.38 -2.49
C THR A 34 7.04 -21.20 -3.48
N PRO A 35 6.05 -20.29 -3.44
CA PRO A 35 6.08 -19.05 -4.23
C PRO A 35 7.34 -18.21 -4.05
N ILE A 36 7.79 -18.02 -2.79
CA ILE A 36 8.98 -17.24 -2.46
C ILE A 36 10.23 -17.85 -3.10
N ILE A 37 10.43 -19.17 -2.94
CA ILE A 37 11.56 -19.89 -3.52
C ILE A 37 11.56 -19.76 -5.05
N ARG A 38 10.40 -19.94 -5.70
CA ARG A 38 10.29 -19.82 -7.16
C ARG A 38 10.63 -18.42 -7.65
N LEU A 39 10.21 -17.38 -6.94
CA LEU A 39 10.54 -16.00 -7.29
C LEU A 39 12.03 -15.71 -7.09
N GLU A 40 12.65 -16.25 -6.04
CA GLU A 40 14.09 -16.17 -5.80
C GLU A 40 14.91 -16.88 -6.89
N GLU A 41 14.51 -18.09 -7.28
CA GLU A 41 15.12 -18.81 -8.40
C GLU A 41 15.02 -18.03 -9.72
N LEU A 42 13.87 -17.43 -10.00
CA LEU A 42 13.69 -16.57 -11.17
C LEU A 42 14.64 -15.36 -11.12
N LEU A 43 14.73 -14.69 -9.97
CA LEU A 43 15.63 -13.55 -9.78
C LEU A 43 17.09 -13.93 -10.02
N GLU A 44 17.54 -15.07 -9.50
CA GLU A 44 18.88 -15.58 -9.70
C GLU A 44 19.17 -15.93 -11.16
N ARG A 45 18.17 -16.46 -11.88
CA ARG A 45 18.28 -16.69 -13.33
C ARG A 45 18.42 -15.37 -14.09
N ILE A 46 17.61 -14.37 -13.77
CA ILE A 46 17.67 -13.02 -14.39
C ILE A 46 19.06 -12.40 -14.20
N LYS A 47 19.62 -12.47 -12.98
CA LYS A 47 20.94 -11.91 -12.65
C LYS A 47 22.09 -12.56 -13.42
N LYS A 48 21.96 -13.85 -13.75
CA LYS A 48 22.99 -14.65 -14.46
C LYS A 48 22.75 -14.72 -15.98
N ALA A 49 21.60 -14.25 -16.44
CA ALA A 49 21.21 -14.40 -17.83
C ALA A 49 21.99 -13.46 -18.76
N ASN A 50 22.55 -14.05 -19.81
CA ASN A 50 23.14 -13.35 -20.94
C ASN A 50 22.34 -13.56 -22.25
N LYS A 51 21.22 -14.29 -22.19
CA LYS A 51 20.31 -14.64 -23.29
C LYS A 51 18.88 -14.79 -22.78
N VAL A 52 17.92 -14.78 -23.70
CA VAL A 52 16.51 -15.10 -23.44
C VAL A 52 16.38 -16.54 -22.91
N PHE A 53 15.50 -16.75 -21.93
CA PHE A 53 15.38 -18.04 -21.24
C PHE A 53 13.99 -18.35 -20.68
N LEU A 54 13.07 -17.38 -20.74
CA LEU A 54 11.77 -17.45 -20.12
C LEU A 54 10.70 -17.58 -21.20
N ARG A 55 9.77 -18.51 -21.08
CA ARG A 55 8.62 -18.55 -21.99
C ARG A 55 7.50 -17.67 -21.44
N SER A 56 6.71 -17.09 -22.33
CA SER A 56 5.63 -16.16 -21.94
C SER A 56 4.55 -16.84 -21.09
N ASP A 57 4.28 -18.13 -21.32
CA ASP A 57 3.36 -18.97 -20.56
C ASP A 57 3.88 -19.33 -19.14
N GLU A 58 5.19 -19.22 -18.91
CA GLU A 58 5.79 -19.46 -17.59
C GLU A 58 5.65 -18.27 -16.65
N ILE A 59 5.54 -17.04 -17.18
CA ILE A 59 5.46 -15.81 -16.37
C ILE A 59 4.33 -15.90 -15.33
N PRO A 60 3.07 -16.20 -15.67
CA PRO A 60 2.00 -16.26 -14.68
C PRO A 60 2.30 -17.21 -13.51
N GLY A 61 3.03 -18.30 -13.74
CA GLY A 61 3.38 -19.29 -12.73
C GLY A 61 4.35 -18.78 -11.65
N TYR A 62 5.14 -17.74 -11.94
CA TYR A 62 6.02 -17.08 -10.97
C TYR A 62 5.32 -15.96 -10.20
N PHE A 63 4.43 -15.22 -10.87
CA PHE A 63 3.88 -13.97 -10.35
C PHE A 63 2.52 -14.14 -9.67
N ASN A 64 1.62 -14.97 -10.21
CA ASN A 64 0.26 -15.12 -9.67
C ASN A 64 0.24 -15.60 -8.21
N PRO A 65 1.06 -16.60 -7.80
CA PRO A 65 1.04 -17.02 -6.40
C PRO A 65 1.48 -15.92 -5.42
N ILE A 66 2.40 -15.04 -5.84
CA ILE A 66 2.86 -13.89 -5.04
C ILE A 66 1.80 -12.78 -5.04
N LEU A 67 1.16 -12.53 -6.19
CA LEU A 67 0.02 -11.62 -6.30
C LEU A 67 -1.11 -12.04 -5.34
N ASP A 68 -1.51 -13.31 -5.42
CA ASP A 68 -2.57 -13.87 -4.58
C ASP A 68 -2.22 -13.77 -3.10
N MET A 69 -0.96 -14.00 -2.74
CA MET A 69 -0.45 -13.81 -1.39
C MET A 69 -0.58 -12.35 -0.92
N ILE A 70 -0.19 -11.37 -1.75
CA ILE A 70 -0.28 -9.94 -1.39
C ILE A 70 -1.75 -9.51 -1.21
N ILE A 71 -2.62 -9.89 -2.15
CA ILE A 71 -4.05 -9.55 -2.14
C ILE A 71 -4.78 -10.19 -0.95
N ASN A 72 -4.48 -11.46 -0.65
CA ASN A 72 -5.20 -12.23 0.37
C ASN A 72 -4.53 -12.23 1.74
N LEU A 73 -3.47 -11.44 1.93
CA LEU A 73 -2.75 -11.34 3.20
C LEU A 73 -3.67 -10.92 4.36
N LYS A 74 -4.58 -9.98 4.09
CA LYS A 74 -5.56 -9.49 5.06
C LYS A 74 -6.93 -9.46 4.39
N PRO A 75 -7.87 -10.35 4.75
CA PRO A 75 -9.17 -10.47 4.08
C PRO A 75 -9.99 -9.17 4.04
N SER A 76 -9.87 -8.31 5.06
CA SER A 76 -10.57 -7.02 5.09
C SER A 76 -10.08 -6.01 4.05
N LEU A 77 -8.90 -6.23 3.46
CA LEU A 77 -8.28 -5.34 2.45
C LEU A 77 -8.28 -5.95 1.04
N SER A 78 -8.64 -7.24 0.89
CA SER A 78 -8.52 -7.97 -0.37
C SER A 78 -9.26 -7.30 -1.52
N ASN A 79 -10.49 -6.84 -1.29
CA ASN A 79 -11.29 -6.17 -2.32
C ASN A 79 -10.61 -4.88 -2.83
N GLN A 80 -10.10 -4.04 -1.92
CA GLN A 80 -9.38 -2.83 -2.27
C GLN A 80 -8.13 -3.14 -3.10
N LEU A 81 -7.38 -4.18 -2.72
CA LEU A 81 -6.17 -4.61 -3.42
C LEU A 81 -6.48 -5.22 -4.80
N GLU A 82 -7.55 -6.00 -4.94
CA GLU A 82 -8.03 -6.54 -6.21
C GLU A 82 -8.48 -5.43 -7.17
N MET A 83 -9.26 -4.47 -6.66
CA MET A 83 -9.69 -3.30 -7.43
C MET A 83 -8.48 -2.45 -7.86
N PHE A 84 -7.52 -2.23 -6.96
CA PHE A 84 -6.27 -1.52 -7.27
C PHE A 84 -5.48 -2.24 -8.37
N TRP A 85 -5.28 -3.55 -8.23
CA TRP A 85 -4.56 -4.36 -9.22
C TRP A 85 -5.24 -4.31 -10.60
N SER A 86 -6.57 -4.44 -10.62
CA SER A 86 -7.36 -4.41 -11.85
C SER A 86 -7.25 -3.06 -12.56
N ALA A 87 -7.39 -1.96 -11.82
CA ALA A 87 -7.20 -0.62 -12.35
C ALA A 87 -5.78 -0.41 -12.91
N GLN A 88 -4.74 -0.85 -12.20
CA GLN A 88 -3.35 -0.72 -12.66
C GLN A 88 -3.09 -1.50 -13.96
N LYS A 89 -3.66 -2.71 -14.11
CA LYS A 89 -3.56 -3.48 -15.36
C LYS A 89 -4.19 -2.72 -16.53
N GLU A 90 -5.38 -2.14 -16.34
CA GLU A 90 -6.06 -1.36 -17.37
C GLU A 90 -5.30 -0.07 -17.72
N ILE A 91 -4.80 0.65 -16.71
CA ILE A 91 -3.94 1.83 -16.90
C ILE A 91 -2.73 1.47 -17.75
N ILE A 92 -2.01 0.38 -17.42
CA ILE A 92 -0.85 -0.05 -18.20
C ILE A 92 -1.22 -0.49 -19.61
N HIS A 93 -2.32 -1.21 -19.77
CA HIS A 93 -2.81 -1.60 -21.08
C HIS A 93 -3.05 -0.36 -21.97
N ASN A 94 -3.68 0.67 -21.42
CA ASN A 94 -3.92 1.92 -22.13
C ASN A 94 -2.61 2.67 -22.44
N ILE A 95 -1.67 2.77 -21.49
CA ILE A 95 -0.32 3.37 -21.73
C ILE A 95 0.37 2.70 -22.92
N ILE A 96 0.36 1.37 -22.96
CA ILE A 96 1.01 0.60 -24.03
C ILE A 96 0.33 0.87 -25.37
N ASN A 97 -1.01 0.96 -25.40
CA ASN A 97 -1.76 1.16 -26.64
C ASN A 97 -1.68 2.62 -27.15
N SER A 98 -1.54 3.60 -26.25
CA SER A 98 -1.51 5.02 -26.64
C SER A 98 -0.11 5.55 -26.95
N ASN A 99 0.96 4.75 -26.72
CA ASN A 99 2.35 5.22 -26.77
C ASN A 99 2.62 6.46 -25.89
N ASP A 100 1.82 6.66 -24.85
CA ASP A 100 1.92 7.84 -24.00
C ASP A 100 3.15 7.80 -23.09
N SER A 101 3.78 8.97 -22.91
CA SER A 101 4.95 9.15 -22.05
C SER A 101 4.58 9.54 -20.60
N LEU A 102 3.35 9.27 -20.17
CA LEU A 102 2.88 9.66 -18.83
C LEU A 102 3.83 9.12 -17.76
N SER A 103 4.56 10.04 -17.13
CA SER A 103 5.58 9.68 -16.15
C SER A 103 4.88 9.21 -14.88
N TYR A 104 5.01 7.93 -14.57
CA TYR A 104 4.64 7.42 -13.27
C TYR A 104 5.55 8.11 -12.22
N VAL A 105 5.00 8.73 -11.16
CA VAL A 105 5.82 9.32 -10.08
C VAL A 105 6.77 8.23 -9.56
N PRO A 106 8.05 8.52 -9.26
CA PRO A 106 8.97 7.48 -8.83
C PRO A 106 8.46 6.80 -7.55
N ILE A 107 7.88 5.61 -7.69
CA ILE A 107 7.39 4.74 -6.61
C ILE A 107 8.46 4.59 -5.52
N LYS A 108 9.74 4.59 -5.94
CA LYS A 108 10.92 4.57 -5.07
C LYS A 108 10.90 5.67 -4.00
N MET A 109 10.39 6.86 -4.29
CA MET A 109 10.28 7.95 -3.30
C MET A 109 9.18 7.68 -2.27
N ILE A 110 8.00 7.23 -2.73
CA ILE A 110 6.85 6.92 -1.86
C ILE A 110 7.20 5.73 -0.95
N ASP A 111 7.81 4.69 -1.51
CA ASP A 111 8.30 3.50 -0.80
C ASP A 111 9.33 3.86 0.28
N LYS A 112 10.28 4.76 -0.03
CA LYS A 112 11.26 5.25 0.97
C LYS A 112 10.57 5.95 2.14
N LYS A 113 9.61 6.84 1.87
CA LYS A 113 8.85 7.56 2.90
C LYS A 113 7.99 6.61 3.74
N MET A 114 7.43 5.58 3.11
CA MET A 114 6.69 4.53 3.80
C MET A 114 7.60 3.76 4.76
N GLY A 115 8.76 3.29 4.30
CA GLY A 115 9.73 2.58 5.14
C GLY A 115 10.20 3.40 6.36
N GLN A 116 10.45 4.70 6.18
CA GLN A 116 10.79 5.62 7.27
C GLN A 116 9.66 5.75 8.29
N SER A 117 8.43 5.94 7.82
CA SER A 117 7.25 6.11 8.68
C SER A 117 6.98 4.87 9.53
N ILE A 118 7.23 3.68 8.99
CA ILE A 118 7.04 2.41 9.70
C ILE A 118 8.13 2.17 10.74
N GLY A 119 9.38 2.56 10.44
CA GLY A 119 10.43 2.57 11.46
C GLY A 119 10.08 3.49 12.63
N ILE A 120 9.51 4.67 12.37
CA ILE A 120 9.02 5.59 13.42
C ILE A 120 7.85 4.95 14.20
N TYR A 121 6.91 4.32 13.51
CA TYR A 121 5.78 3.62 14.13
C TYR A 121 6.22 2.54 15.12
N ASN A 122 7.09 1.63 14.68
CA ASN A 122 7.59 0.55 15.53
C ASN A 122 8.35 1.11 16.75
N ASN A 123 9.13 2.19 16.56
CA ASN A 123 9.79 2.87 17.67
C ASN A 123 8.80 3.51 18.67
N ILE A 124 7.63 3.96 18.21
CA ILE A 124 6.56 4.48 19.09
C ILE A 124 5.91 3.30 19.83
N LEU A 125 5.55 2.21 19.14
CA LEU A 125 4.97 1.01 19.75
C LEU A 125 5.89 0.37 20.80
N ASP A 126 7.17 0.16 20.46
CA ASP A 126 8.16 -0.41 21.38
C ASP A 126 8.32 0.40 22.67
N LYS A 127 8.09 1.73 22.59
CA LYS A 127 8.12 2.61 23.76
C LYS A 127 6.80 2.60 24.51
N PHE A 128 5.69 2.50 23.79
CA PHE A 128 4.35 2.39 24.35
C PHE A 128 4.23 1.14 25.24
N GLU A 129 4.64 -0.02 24.73
CA GLU A 129 4.64 -1.30 25.46
C GLU A 129 5.52 -1.29 26.73
N LYS A 130 6.53 -0.42 26.78
CA LYS A 130 7.48 -0.31 27.90
C LYS A 130 7.06 0.72 28.97
N THR A 131 6.02 1.50 28.72
CA THR A 131 5.52 2.50 29.67
C THR A 131 4.16 2.09 30.23
N THR A 132 3.96 2.35 31.53
CA THR A 132 2.66 2.18 32.18
C THR A 132 1.59 2.98 31.43
N TYR A 133 0.44 2.34 31.19
CA TYR A 133 -0.75 2.85 30.49
C TYR A 133 -1.06 4.33 30.83
N GLY A 134 -1.54 5.10 29.83
CA GLY A 134 -2.05 6.47 30.04
C GLY A 134 -1.14 7.63 29.61
N ASN A 135 -0.01 7.39 28.93
CA ASN A 135 0.82 8.50 28.45
C ASN A 135 0.29 9.08 27.12
N LYS A 136 -0.55 10.12 27.23
CA LYS A 136 -1.09 10.91 26.12
C LYS A 136 -0.05 11.30 25.07
N ALA A 137 1.21 11.50 25.45
CA ALA A 137 2.26 11.89 24.51
C ALA A 137 2.44 10.86 23.38
N TYR A 138 2.27 9.56 23.66
CA TYR A 138 2.37 8.53 22.62
C TYR A 138 1.17 8.53 21.69
N LEU A 139 -0.04 8.74 22.23
CA LEU A 139 -1.24 8.88 21.42
C LEU A 139 -1.10 10.04 20.43
N TYR A 140 -0.63 11.21 20.92
CA TYR A 140 -0.32 12.34 20.04
C TYR A 140 0.82 12.05 19.05
N ALA A 141 1.80 11.23 19.41
CA ALA A 141 2.83 10.79 18.46
C ALA A 141 2.25 9.89 17.36
N LEU A 142 1.30 9.00 17.69
CA LEU A 142 0.55 8.21 16.71
C LEU A 142 -0.30 9.09 15.81
N PHE A 143 -0.94 10.13 16.35
CA PHE A 143 -1.69 11.11 15.56
C PHE A 143 -0.81 11.83 14.56
N TYR A 144 0.33 12.33 15.02
CA TYR A 144 1.29 13.01 14.15
C TYR A 144 1.83 12.08 13.06
N LEU A 145 2.10 10.83 13.42
CA LEU A 145 2.53 9.81 12.47
C LEU A 145 1.46 9.53 11.42
N HIS A 146 0.19 9.39 11.81
CA HIS A 146 -0.92 9.19 10.87
C HIS A 146 -1.03 10.36 9.90
N ILE A 147 -1.03 11.60 10.42
CA ILE A 147 -1.03 12.83 9.59
C ILE A 147 0.13 12.79 8.59
N MET A 148 1.34 12.53 9.07
CA MET A 148 2.54 12.46 8.23
C MET A 148 2.42 11.40 7.13
N LYS A 149 1.92 10.21 7.45
CA LYS A 149 1.72 9.11 6.48
C LYS A 149 0.68 9.48 5.43
N THR A 150 -0.45 10.04 5.84
CA THR A 150 -1.50 10.50 4.92
C THR A 150 -0.98 11.55 3.93
N GLU A 151 -0.13 12.49 4.37
CA GLU A 151 0.42 13.51 3.46
C GLU A 151 1.59 13.02 2.62
N SER A 152 2.42 12.13 3.16
CA SER A 152 3.69 11.77 2.55
C SER A 152 3.64 10.49 1.70
N VAL A 153 2.61 9.66 1.90
CA VAL A 153 2.40 8.39 1.20
C VAL A 153 1.06 8.38 0.48
N GLU A 154 -0.05 8.52 1.21
CA GLU A 154 -1.39 8.40 0.62
C GLU A 154 -1.63 9.47 -0.43
N TYR A 155 -1.45 10.75 -0.07
CA TYR A 155 -1.69 11.87 -0.97
C TYR A 155 -1.01 11.70 -2.33
N PRO A 156 0.34 11.50 -2.41
CA PRO A 156 0.99 11.38 -3.70
C PRO A 156 0.58 10.11 -4.46
N LEU A 157 0.41 8.97 -3.78
CA LEU A 157 0.02 7.72 -4.46
C LEU A 157 -1.39 7.81 -5.04
N LYS A 158 -2.35 8.29 -4.24
CA LYS A 158 -3.74 8.46 -4.65
C LYS A 158 -3.89 9.53 -5.72
N SER A 159 -3.27 10.70 -5.56
CA SER A 159 -3.36 11.78 -6.56
C SER A 159 -2.87 11.34 -7.93
N GLN A 160 -1.79 10.56 -7.97
CA GLN A 160 -1.29 10.01 -9.22
C GLN A 160 -2.24 8.97 -9.81
N PHE A 161 -2.79 8.10 -8.97
CA PHE A 161 -3.79 7.12 -9.40
C PHE A 161 -5.04 7.80 -9.96
N ASP A 162 -5.56 8.83 -9.27
CA ASP A 162 -6.69 9.65 -9.71
C ASP A 162 -6.41 10.29 -11.08
N ALA A 163 -5.23 10.88 -11.26
CA ALA A 163 -4.83 11.48 -12.54
C ALA A 163 -4.81 10.44 -13.69
N HIS A 164 -4.35 9.22 -13.42
CA HIS A 164 -4.41 8.14 -14.41
C HIS A 164 -5.84 7.68 -14.71
N LEU A 165 -6.68 7.55 -13.69
CA LEU A 165 -8.09 7.19 -13.89
C LEU A 165 -8.83 8.25 -14.70
N GLU A 166 -8.61 9.53 -14.43
CA GLU A 166 -9.20 10.64 -15.17
C GLU A 166 -8.72 10.65 -16.62
N TYR A 167 -7.40 10.61 -16.83
CA TYR A 167 -6.79 10.67 -18.16
C TYR A 167 -7.29 9.55 -19.09
N TYR A 168 -7.42 8.32 -18.57
CA TYR A 168 -7.91 7.17 -19.34
C TYR A 168 -9.43 6.95 -19.27
N GLY A 169 -10.19 7.86 -18.65
CA GLY A 169 -11.65 7.75 -18.55
C GLY A 169 -12.15 6.56 -17.72
N LEU A 170 -11.34 6.08 -16.77
CA LEU A 170 -11.60 4.90 -15.94
C LEU A 170 -12.32 5.22 -14.61
N GLY A 171 -12.58 6.51 -14.32
CA GLY A 171 -13.20 6.94 -13.06
C GLY A 171 -14.62 6.41 -12.80
N ASN A 172 -15.34 5.97 -13.84
CA ASN A 172 -16.64 5.31 -13.69
C ASN A 172 -16.53 3.83 -13.31
N SER A 173 -15.41 3.19 -13.64
CA SER A 173 -15.15 1.77 -13.37
C SER A 173 -14.46 1.56 -12.01
N TYR A 174 -13.69 2.55 -11.57
CA TYR A 174 -12.85 2.46 -10.38
C TYR A 174 -13.06 3.64 -9.45
N ASP A 175 -13.62 3.36 -8.27
CA ASP A 175 -13.74 4.35 -7.19
C ASP A 175 -12.44 4.41 -6.38
N SER A 176 -11.64 5.43 -6.65
CA SER A 176 -10.35 5.60 -5.98
C SER A 176 -10.47 5.85 -4.47
N ASN A 177 -11.53 6.49 -4.00
CA ASN A 177 -11.72 6.71 -2.57
C ASN A 177 -11.98 5.38 -1.87
N LYS A 178 -12.77 4.50 -2.48
CA LYS A 178 -12.96 3.14 -1.96
C LYS A 178 -11.67 2.31 -1.99
N ILE A 179 -10.93 2.35 -3.10
CA ILE A 179 -9.67 1.59 -3.27
C ILE A 179 -8.62 1.97 -2.22
N PHE A 180 -8.59 3.23 -1.81
CA PHE A 180 -7.59 3.78 -0.89
C PHE A 180 -8.07 3.88 0.57
N SER A 181 -9.30 3.45 0.86
CA SER A 181 -9.86 3.40 2.21
C SER A 181 -9.58 2.05 2.89
N VAL A 182 -9.34 2.08 4.21
CA VAL A 182 -9.17 0.86 5.01
C VAL A 182 -10.51 0.18 5.28
N TYR A 183 -11.51 0.96 5.70
CA TYR A 183 -12.87 0.51 5.97
C TYR A 183 -13.81 0.92 4.85
N ASP A 184 -14.01 2.23 4.67
CA ASP A 184 -14.88 2.77 3.63
C ASP A 184 -14.52 4.24 3.33
N LYS A 185 -15.12 4.80 2.29
CA LYS A 185 -15.03 6.22 1.96
C LYS A 185 -15.94 7.04 2.88
N VAL A 186 -15.48 8.24 3.21
CA VAL A 186 -16.12 9.18 4.13
C VAL A 186 -16.60 10.38 3.35
N ARG A 187 -17.75 10.94 3.71
CA ARG A 187 -18.25 12.17 3.09
C ARG A 187 -17.62 13.39 3.76
N ASP A 188 -17.21 14.36 2.96
CA ASP A 188 -16.65 15.63 3.41
C ASP A 188 -17.30 16.73 2.57
N GLY A 189 -18.37 17.33 3.09
CA GLY A 189 -19.29 18.17 2.32
C GLY A 189 -19.85 17.48 1.07
N ASN A 190 -19.43 17.95 -0.11
CA ASN A 190 -19.86 17.42 -1.41
C ASN A 190 -18.88 16.42 -2.05
N ARG A 191 -17.74 16.16 -1.40
CA ARG A 191 -16.74 15.20 -1.89
C ARG A 191 -16.74 13.94 -1.04
N LEU A 192 -16.29 12.85 -1.63
CA LEU A 192 -15.93 11.63 -0.92
C LEU A 192 -14.41 11.61 -0.76
N ILE A 193 -13.95 11.22 0.43
CA ILE A 193 -12.55 11.08 0.80
C ILE A 193 -12.32 9.69 1.41
N THR A 194 -11.06 9.32 1.63
CA THR A 194 -10.73 8.10 2.37
C THR A 194 -10.98 8.28 3.86
N ASP A 195 -11.19 7.18 4.59
CA ASP A 195 -11.23 7.21 6.06
C ASP A 195 -9.90 7.66 6.68
N ALA A 196 -8.77 7.30 6.06
CA ALA A 196 -7.45 7.81 6.44
C ALA A 196 -7.35 9.34 6.35
N ARG A 197 -7.85 9.94 5.27
CA ARG A 197 -7.92 11.39 5.11
C ARG A 197 -8.88 12.03 6.11
N ALA A 198 -10.04 11.40 6.37
CA ALA A 198 -10.98 11.88 7.37
C ALA A 198 -10.35 11.94 8.76
N VAL A 199 -9.74 10.83 9.22
CA VAL A 199 -8.99 10.78 10.48
C VAL A 199 -7.91 11.86 10.52
N ARG A 200 -7.11 12.01 9.45
CA ARG A 200 -6.08 13.06 9.37
C ARG A 200 -6.68 14.45 9.54
N ILE A 201 -7.82 14.75 8.90
CA ILE A 201 -8.46 16.07 8.99
C ILE A 201 -8.93 16.30 10.43
N CYS A 202 -9.64 15.34 11.01
CA CYS A 202 -10.12 15.48 12.39
C CYS A 202 -8.96 15.66 13.37
N LEU A 203 -7.86 14.92 13.22
CA LEU A 203 -6.66 15.08 14.05
C LEU A 203 -5.98 16.45 13.87
N ALA A 204 -5.80 16.92 12.64
CA ALA A 204 -5.12 18.18 12.36
C ALA A 204 -5.90 19.41 12.86
N HIS A 205 -7.23 19.34 12.83
CA HIS A 205 -8.13 20.42 13.24
C HIS A 205 -8.68 20.25 14.66
N HIS A 206 -8.23 19.22 15.40
CA HIS A 206 -8.68 18.91 16.76
C HIS A 206 -10.20 18.61 16.87
N TYR A 207 -10.81 18.02 15.84
CA TYR A 207 -12.19 17.53 15.85
C TYR A 207 -12.29 16.13 16.46
N PHE A 208 -11.82 16.01 17.70
CA PHE A 208 -11.89 14.76 18.46
C PHE A 208 -11.86 15.02 19.96
N THR A 209 -12.34 14.04 20.73
CA THR A 209 -12.18 13.98 22.18
C THR A 209 -11.52 12.66 22.57
N ILE A 210 -10.62 12.71 23.55
CA ILE A 210 -10.01 11.51 24.15
C ILE A 210 -10.76 11.21 25.43
N ILE A 211 -11.33 10.01 25.51
CA ILE A 211 -12.00 9.49 26.71
C ILE A 211 -11.04 8.50 27.36
N GLU A 212 -10.63 8.78 28.59
CA GLU A 212 -9.71 7.95 29.35
C GLU A 212 -10.49 7.00 30.28
N GLU A 213 -10.13 5.72 30.22
CA GLU A 213 -10.62 4.67 31.12
C GLU A 213 -9.41 4.08 31.86
N ASP A 214 -9.59 3.49 33.04
CA ASP A 214 -8.51 3.14 33.99
C ASP A 214 -7.22 2.55 33.37
N ALA A 215 -7.35 1.72 32.32
CA ALA A 215 -6.23 1.12 31.61
C ALA A 215 -6.28 1.27 30.07
N SER A 216 -7.14 2.13 29.52
CA SER A 216 -7.24 2.31 28.07
C SER A 216 -7.73 3.70 27.69
N TRP A 217 -7.73 4.00 26.39
CA TRP A 217 -8.31 5.22 25.86
C TRP A 217 -9.21 4.91 24.67
N SER A 218 -10.18 5.78 24.44
CA SER A 218 -10.91 5.85 23.19
C SER A 218 -10.85 7.26 22.59
N ILE A 219 -10.94 7.33 21.26
CA ILE A 219 -10.99 8.56 20.50
C ILE A 219 -12.37 8.66 19.89
N GLN A 220 -13.13 9.68 20.29
CA GLN A 220 -14.34 10.05 19.61
C GLN A 220 -14.02 11.14 18.59
N PHE A 221 -14.13 10.82 17.30
CA PHE A 221 -14.08 11.82 16.25
C PHE A 221 -15.43 12.52 16.14
N ILE A 222 -15.42 13.84 16.00
CA ILE A 222 -16.64 14.66 16.04
C ILE A 222 -16.92 15.17 14.63
N ASN A 223 -18.18 15.05 14.21
CA ASN A 223 -18.65 15.67 12.98
C ASN A 223 -18.58 17.20 13.07
N ASP A 224 -17.91 17.80 12.09
CA ASP A 224 -17.93 19.24 11.89
C ASP A 224 -18.77 19.57 10.63
N PRO A 225 -19.67 20.57 10.66
CA PRO A 225 -20.49 20.93 9.50
C PRO A 225 -19.69 21.31 8.25
N GLU A 226 -18.45 21.78 8.42
CA GLU A 226 -17.51 22.11 7.33
C GLU A 226 -16.44 21.02 7.14
N GLY A 227 -16.52 19.91 7.88
CA GLY A 227 -15.54 18.83 7.88
C GLY A 227 -16.11 17.45 7.51
N PRO A 228 -15.33 16.39 7.72
CA PRO A 228 -15.74 15.02 7.44
C PRO A 228 -16.92 14.59 8.30
N ASP A 229 -17.89 13.92 7.68
CA ASP A 229 -18.94 13.14 8.34
C ASP A 229 -18.34 11.81 8.84
N PHE A 230 -17.58 11.92 9.92
CA PHE A 230 -16.81 10.85 10.55
C PHE A 230 -17.08 10.77 12.06
N ASP A 231 -18.33 10.49 12.43
CA ASP A 231 -18.73 10.20 13.81
C ASP A 231 -18.38 8.75 14.17
N LYS A 232 -17.11 8.52 14.47
CA LYS A 232 -16.59 7.20 14.84
C LYS A 232 -15.86 7.27 16.17
N ILE A 233 -16.16 6.33 17.04
CA ILE A 233 -15.41 6.06 18.26
C ILE A 233 -14.45 4.91 17.98
N PHE A 234 -13.16 5.15 18.20
CA PHE A 234 -12.15 4.10 18.20
C PHE A 234 -11.73 3.80 19.62
N SER A 235 -11.87 2.55 20.05
CA SER A 235 -11.04 2.04 21.14
C SER A 235 -9.56 2.06 20.74
N GLU A 236 -8.68 2.00 21.72
CA GLU A 236 -7.24 1.86 21.53
C GLU A 236 -6.88 0.75 20.54
N GLN A 237 -7.45 -0.45 20.72
CA GLN A 237 -7.18 -1.59 19.85
C GLN A 237 -7.65 -1.36 18.41
N GLU A 238 -8.83 -0.75 18.23
CA GLU A 238 -9.37 -0.45 16.90
C GLU A 238 -8.53 0.60 16.19
N PHE A 239 -8.03 1.62 16.89
CA PHE A 239 -7.18 2.65 16.28
C PHE A 239 -5.82 2.07 15.87
N LEU A 240 -5.21 1.25 16.72
CA LEU A 240 -3.95 0.55 16.39
C LEU A 240 -4.15 -0.41 15.21
N ALA A 241 -5.27 -1.15 15.19
CA ALA A 241 -5.63 -2.01 14.07
C ALA A 241 -5.84 -1.21 12.78
N PHE A 242 -6.48 -0.05 12.85
CA PHE A 242 -6.66 0.86 11.71
C PHE A 242 -5.32 1.36 11.16
N VAL A 243 -4.40 1.83 12.02
CA VAL A 243 -3.07 2.29 11.59
C VAL A 243 -2.27 1.15 10.96
N ASN A 244 -2.36 -0.06 11.52
CA ASN A 244 -1.71 -1.25 10.95
C ASN A 244 -2.30 -1.63 9.58
N ASP A 245 -3.63 -1.63 9.45
CA ASP A 245 -4.32 -1.97 8.20
C ASP A 245 -4.08 -0.89 7.13
N PHE A 246 -3.98 0.39 7.52
CA PHE A 246 -3.51 1.47 6.67
C PHE A 246 -2.09 1.17 6.15
N ASP A 247 -1.13 0.91 7.03
CA ASP A 247 0.25 0.62 6.61
C ASP A 247 0.31 -0.58 5.67
N LEU A 248 -0.48 -1.62 5.95
CA LEU A 248 -0.54 -2.82 5.15
C LEU A 248 -1.13 -2.57 3.77
N LEU A 249 -2.26 -1.84 3.69
CA LEU A 249 -2.92 -1.49 2.43
C LEU A 249 -1.94 -0.79 1.47
N TYR A 250 -1.31 0.29 1.93
CA TYR A 250 -0.44 1.10 1.08
C TYR A 250 0.88 0.39 0.74
N LYS A 251 1.45 -0.39 1.68
CA LYS A 251 2.61 -1.25 1.36
C LYS A 251 2.25 -2.28 0.28
N SER A 252 1.13 -2.97 0.43
CA SER A 252 0.66 -3.96 -0.53
C SER A 252 0.40 -3.32 -1.89
N GLN A 253 -0.24 -2.16 -1.96
CA GLN A 253 -0.42 -1.40 -3.21
C GLN A 253 0.92 -1.08 -3.88
N ILE A 254 1.90 -0.56 -3.14
CA ILE A 254 3.25 -0.30 -3.67
C ILE A 254 3.90 -1.60 -4.20
N MET A 255 3.80 -2.70 -3.46
CA MET A 255 4.34 -4.00 -3.89
C MET A 255 3.65 -4.53 -5.13
N LEU A 256 2.34 -4.34 -5.27
CA LEU A 256 1.59 -4.67 -6.50
C LEU A 256 2.14 -3.90 -7.69
N VAL A 257 2.45 -2.60 -7.54
CA VAL A 257 3.05 -1.85 -8.66
C VAL A 257 4.47 -2.32 -8.96
N TYR A 258 5.29 -2.66 -7.96
CA TYR A 258 6.60 -3.26 -8.22
C TYR A 258 6.50 -4.63 -8.90
N LEU A 259 5.53 -5.46 -8.51
CA LEU A 259 5.27 -6.74 -9.14
C LEU A 259 4.90 -6.56 -10.62
N LEU A 260 3.98 -5.63 -10.90
CA LEU A 260 3.50 -5.33 -12.25
C LEU A 260 4.60 -4.78 -13.17
N THR A 261 5.39 -3.84 -12.66
CA THR A 261 6.51 -3.26 -13.40
C THR A 261 7.67 -4.26 -13.55
N GLY A 262 7.93 -5.08 -12.53
CA GLY A 262 8.87 -6.19 -12.60
C GLY A 262 8.49 -7.16 -13.72
N MET A 263 7.23 -7.63 -13.73
CA MET A 263 6.68 -8.49 -14.77
C MET A 263 6.78 -7.86 -16.17
N SER A 264 6.43 -6.57 -16.30
CA SER A 264 6.44 -5.86 -17.59
C SER A 264 7.85 -5.72 -18.18
N ASN A 265 8.87 -5.64 -17.33
CA ASN A 265 10.27 -5.55 -17.75
C ASN A 265 10.91 -6.90 -18.07
N LEU A 266 10.22 -8.03 -17.81
CA LEU A 266 10.72 -9.36 -18.18
C LEU A 266 10.63 -9.67 -19.67
N LYS A 267 10.00 -8.80 -20.47
CA LYS A 267 9.91 -8.96 -21.94
C LYS A 267 11.28 -9.17 -22.61
N ASN A 268 12.35 -8.59 -22.06
CA ASN A 268 13.72 -8.74 -22.58
C ASN A 268 14.32 -10.13 -22.39
N TYR A 269 13.69 -11.00 -21.59
CA TYR A 269 14.13 -12.36 -21.31
C TYR A 269 13.24 -13.43 -21.96
N LEU A 270 12.24 -12.99 -22.72
CA LEU A 270 11.28 -13.88 -23.38
C LEU A 270 11.93 -14.59 -24.58
N VAL A 271 11.74 -15.91 -24.64
CA VAL A 271 11.99 -16.68 -25.86
C VAL A 271 10.77 -16.46 -26.76
N ASP A 272 11.00 -16.00 -28.00
CA ASP A 272 9.97 -15.87 -29.03
C ASP A 272 9.27 -17.20 -29.34
#